data_AF-A0AAV7R8Q6-F1
#
_entry.id   AF-A0AAV7R8Q6-F1
#
_cell.length_a   1.000
_cell.length_b   1.000
_cell.length_c   1.000
_cell.angle_alpha   90.00
_cell.angle_beta   90.00
_cell.angle_gamma   90.00
#
_symmetry.space_group_name_H-M   'P 1'
#
loop_
_entity.id
_entity.type
_entity.pdbx_description
1 polymer ?
#
loop_
_entity_poly.entity_id
_entity_poly.type
_entity_poly.pdbx_seq_one_letter_code
_entity_poly.pdbx_strand_id
1 'polypeptide(L)'
;MLKSVETFSQLLKTYNQSFDIAVPSIQVKGESFEPGPNLSAYQKTFDFNLSVGMFIDENTIANLTTRGNFTVTSVAYASLGNILPKSTGKFERSHLNSIVQSTSIKFNNMNENLSEFGVINMTFHVNNSKKDSISHCVFWDFRMPPAGVGGWSDAGCLGWSDENITYCACNHLTSFAVLMSINPEPLFLIDEITYVGLAVSIISLCICLFMEWIVWKYVARSNISYFRHTSLVNISFSLLCADVCFLAASFPAVKTRKFICLSITFLNHFFYLSLFFWTLCQSMMLLHQLVFIFHHLRKKVFLSLSFVLGYVFPAIIAISTFFYFYPKSRYTHQSICWLNPDSGAILTFAIPAGSIIVINFLTLIVVISKLMRPSVSDASPAEDKETAKSIMKAILVLTPVFGLTWAFGFALLKDLDTLTKMVFTYGFAVMNAFQGFFILVTTCFTEKKVRDAFCKRVSATTSTMSTSEAQTKMSYSSSLKK
;
A
#
# COMPACT_ATOMS: atom_id res chain seq x y z
N MET A 1 -12.70 1.78 -33.78
CA MET A 1 -14.11 1.46 -33.48
C MET A 1 -14.86 2.68 -32.95
N LEU A 2 -14.50 3.26 -31.80
CA LEU A 2 -15.18 4.47 -31.27
C LEU A 2 -15.13 5.66 -32.26
N LYS A 3 -14.01 5.88 -32.94
CA LYS A 3 -13.95 6.90 -34.01
C LYS A 3 -14.95 6.65 -35.14
N SER A 4 -15.19 5.39 -35.49
CA SER A 4 -16.18 5.00 -36.49
C SER A 4 -17.61 5.24 -35.99
N VAL A 5 -17.85 5.07 -34.69
CA VAL A 5 -19.12 5.38 -34.02
C VAL A 5 -19.40 6.89 -34.05
N GLU A 6 -18.41 7.72 -33.73
CA GLU A 6 -18.53 9.19 -33.83
C GLU A 6 -18.71 9.65 -35.27
N THR A 7 -18.04 9.00 -36.22
CA THR A 7 -18.21 9.30 -37.64
C THR A 7 -19.60 8.88 -38.12
N PHE A 8 -20.13 7.75 -37.65
CA PHE A 8 -21.45 7.25 -38.03
C PHE A 8 -22.56 8.22 -37.61
N SER A 9 -22.53 8.74 -36.38
CA SER A 9 -23.52 9.73 -35.91
C SER A 9 -23.48 11.01 -36.76
N GLN A 10 -22.30 11.50 -37.14
CA GLN A 10 -22.13 12.66 -38.01
C GLN A 10 -22.63 12.45 -39.46
N LEU A 11 -22.55 11.22 -39.96
CA LEU A 11 -22.92 10.89 -41.34
C LEU A 11 -24.42 10.61 -41.51
N LEU A 12 -25.16 10.40 -40.42
CA LEU A 12 -26.60 10.19 -40.50
C LEU A 12 -27.28 11.40 -41.16
N LYS A 13 -28.05 11.14 -42.21
CA LYS A 13 -28.91 12.13 -42.88
C LYS A 13 -30.35 11.72 -42.63
N THR A 14 -31.14 12.64 -42.11
CA THR A 14 -32.56 12.38 -41.83
C THR A 14 -33.42 13.33 -42.63
N TYR A 15 -34.52 12.79 -43.15
CA TYR A 15 -35.47 13.51 -44.01
C TYR A 15 -36.67 14.04 -43.21
N ASN A 16 -36.89 13.53 -41.99
CA ASN A 16 -38.00 13.90 -41.10
C ASN A 16 -37.53 14.84 -39.99
N GLN A 17 -38.46 15.65 -39.47
CA GLN A 17 -38.22 16.57 -38.34
C GLN A 17 -37.81 15.86 -37.05
N SER A 18 -38.24 14.62 -36.82
CA SER A 18 -37.75 13.75 -35.74
C SER A 18 -37.74 12.30 -36.16
N PHE A 19 -36.88 11.50 -35.54
CA PHE A 19 -36.77 10.07 -35.81
C PHE A 19 -36.32 9.28 -34.57
N ASP A 20 -36.78 8.03 -34.49
CA ASP A 20 -36.43 7.07 -33.44
C ASP A 20 -36.23 5.70 -34.11
N ILE A 21 -35.03 5.14 -33.96
CA ILE A 21 -34.65 3.83 -34.48
C ILE A 21 -34.18 3.01 -33.28
N ALA A 22 -34.95 1.98 -32.92
CA ALA A 22 -34.62 1.09 -31.82
C ALA A 22 -34.32 -0.32 -32.32
N VAL A 23 -33.08 -0.77 -32.11
CA VAL A 23 -32.67 -2.17 -32.27
C VAL A 23 -32.05 -2.68 -30.96
N PRO A 24 -31.97 -4.01 -30.73
CA PRO A 24 -31.60 -4.56 -29.41
C PRO A 24 -30.26 -4.08 -28.83
N SER A 25 -29.30 -3.66 -29.67
CA SER A 25 -27.97 -3.22 -29.21
C SER A 25 -27.66 -1.74 -29.49
N ILE A 26 -28.52 -1.05 -30.25
CA ILE A 26 -28.31 0.33 -30.69
C ILE A 26 -29.65 1.05 -30.73
N GLN A 27 -29.72 2.23 -30.12
CA GLN A 27 -30.87 3.12 -30.26
C GLN A 27 -30.38 4.45 -30.81
N VAL A 28 -31.06 4.98 -31.81
CA VAL A 28 -30.74 6.26 -32.46
C VAL A 28 -31.97 7.14 -32.38
N LYS A 29 -31.81 8.33 -31.81
CA LYS A 29 -32.87 9.34 -31.75
C LYS A 29 -32.33 10.66 -32.25
N GLY A 30 -33.15 11.42 -32.95
CA GLY A 30 -32.74 12.75 -33.41
C GLY A 30 -33.91 13.65 -33.76
N GLU A 31 -33.58 14.93 -33.88
CA GLU A 31 -34.54 16.01 -34.06
C GLU A 31 -33.88 17.18 -34.79
N SER A 32 -34.62 17.76 -35.74
CA SER A 32 -34.19 18.92 -36.52
C SER A 32 -34.80 20.19 -35.96
N PHE A 33 -33.98 21.24 -35.84
CA PHE A 33 -34.34 22.53 -35.31
C PHE A 33 -34.23 23.59 -36.39
N GLU A 34 -35.28 24.41 -36.50
CA GLU A 34 -35.39 25.53 -37.43
C GLU A 34 -35.60 26.85 -36.67
N PRO A 35 -35.13 28.00 -37.19
CA PRO A 35 -35.37 29.29 -36.56
C PRO A 35 -36.87 29.58 -36.43
N GLY A 36 -37.35 29.78 -35.21
CA GLY A 36 -38.76 30.05 -34.95
C GLY A 36 -39.05 30.42 -33.49
N PRO A 37 -40.27 30.89 -33.19
CA PRO A 37 -40.66 31.35 -31.85
C PRO A 37 -40.90 30.22 -30.84
N ASN A 38 -41.05 28.97 -31.30
CA ASN A 38 -41.33 27.81 -30.46
C ASN A 38 -40.15 26.82 -30.51
N LEU A 39 -39.06 27.16 -29.82
CA LEU A 39 -37.93 26.26 -29.65
C LEU A 39 -38.10 25.48 -28.34
N SER A 40 -37.79 24.19 -28.36
CA SER A 40 -37.82 23.35 -27.16
C SER A 40 -36.44 22.77 -26.90
N ALA A 41 -36.18 22.43 -25.64
CA ALA A 41 -34.98 21.68 -25.25
C ALA A 41 -34.92 20.32 -25.98
N TYR A 42 -33.72 19.87 -26.33
CA TYR A 42 -33.53 18.53 -26.86
C TYR A 42 -33.37 17.55 -25.68
N GLN A 43 -34.39 16.72 -25.47
CA GLN A 43 -34.39 15.70 -24.43
C GLN A 43 -34.71 14.34 -25.02
N LYS A 44 -33.77 13.39 -24.90
CA LYS A 44 -33.96 12.00 -25.35
C LYS A 44 -33.45 11.03 -24.28
N THR A 45 -34.22 9.99 -24.02
CA THR A 45 -33.85 8.89 -23.13
C THR A 45 -33.68 7.62 -23.94
N PHE A 46 -32.65 6.84 -23.62
CA PHE A 46 -32.32 5.57 -24.24
C PHE A 46 -32.33 4.49 -23.17
N ASP A 47 -33.18 3.49 -23.35
CA ASP A 47 -33.45 2.47 -22.34
C ASP A 47 -33.02 1.09 -22.83
N PHE A 48 -32.04 0.51 -22.14
CA PHE A 48 -31.64 -0.89 -22.25
C PHE A 48 -31.69 -1.53 -20.84
N ASN A 49 -30.80 -2.47 -20.51
CA ASN A 49 -30.59 -2.93 -19.13
C ASN A 49 -30.05 -1.82 -18.22
N LEU A 50 -29.39 -0.81 -18.80
CA LEU A 50 -29.01 0.46 -18.19
C LEU A 50 -29.55 1.56 -19.10
N SER A 51 -29.94 2.70 -18.53
CA SER A 51 -30.49 3.84 -19.28
C SER A 51 -29.53 5.03 -19.30
N VAL A 52 -29.64 5.82 -20.37
CA VAL A 52 -28.96 7.11 -20.48
C VAL A 52 -29.95 8.17 -20.98
N GLY A 53 -30.05 9.26 -20.24
CA GLY A 53 -30.74 10.47 -20.64
C GLY A 53 -29.76 11.48 -21.22
N MET A 54 -30.18 12.18 -22.27
CA MET A 54 -29.48 13.34 -22.80
C MET A 54 -30.40 14.56 -22.77
N PHE A 55 -29.83 15.69 -22.38
CA PHE A 55 -30.49 16.97 -22.29
C PHE A 55 -29.58 18.10 -22.83
N ILE A 56 -30.11 18.86 -23.79
CA ILE A 56 -29.54 20.13 -24.26
C ILE A 56 -30.60 21.19 -24.01
N ASP A 57 -30.24 22.24 -23.28
CA ASP A 57 -31.16 23.28 -22.86
C ASP A 57 -31.64 24.14 -24.04
N GLU A 58 -32.79 24.78 -23.85
CA GLU A 58 -33.44 25.62 -24.86
C GLU A 58 -32.58 26.83 -25.26
N ASN A 59 -31.80 27.42 -24.34
CA ASN A 59 -30.94 28.57 -24.67
C ASN A 59 -29.79 28.15 -25.60
N THR A 60 -29.21 26.97 -25.36
CA THR A 60 -28.20 26.40 -26.26
C THR A 60 -28.78 26.12 -27.63
N ILE A 61 -29.97 25.52 -27.71
CA ILE A 61 -30.68 25.29 -28.97
C ILE A 61 -30.98 26.61 -29.70
N ALA A 62 -31.48 27.62 -28.98
CA ALA A 62 -31.74 28.96 -29.52
C ALA A 62 -30.47 29.61 -30.09
N ASN A 63 -29.37 29.56 -29.35
CA ASN A 63 -28.08 30.05 -29.83
C ASN A 63 -27.61 29.32 -31.09
N LEU A 64 -27.81 28.00 -31.19
CA LEU A 64 -27.43 27.22 -32.37
C LEU A 64 -28.31 27.56 -33.58
N THR A 65 -29.60 27.81 -33.40
CA THR A 65 -30.49 28.16 -34.52
C THR A 65 -30.13 29.50 -35.19
N THR A 66 -29.45 30.41 -34.47
CA THR A 66 -28.91 31.64 -35.08
C THR A 66 -27.91 31.37 -36.20
N ARG A 67 -27.26 30.18 -36.20
CA ARG A 67 -26.28 29.75 -37.22
C ARG A 67 -26.93 29.02 -38.40
N GLY A 68 -28.24 28.77 -38.35
CA GLY A 68 -29.01 28.08 -39.39
C GLY A 68 -29.65 26.77 -38.91
N ASN A 69 -30.37 26.10 -39.81
CA ASN A 69 -31.06 24.84 -39.50
C ASN A 69 -30.05 23.74 -39.20
N PHE A 70 -30.28 23.02 -38.10
CA PHE A 70 -29.42 21.91 -37.69
C PHE A 70 -30.22 20.72 -37.20
N THR A 71 -29.57 19.56 -37.19
CA THR A 71 -30.13 18.32 -36.65
C THR A 71 -29.23 17.79 -35.55
N VAL A 72 -29.83 17.45 -34.41
CA VAL A 72 -29.18 16.74 -33.32
C VAL A 72 -29.45 15.25 -33.50
N THR A 73 -28.41 14.44 -33.49
CA THR A 73 -28.51 12.97 -33.56
C THR A 73 -27.74 12.38 -32.39
N SER A 74 -28.43 11.59 -31.57
CA SER A 74 -27.87 10.88 -30.43
C SER A 74 -28.02 9.39 -30.62
N VAL A 75 -26.93 8.66 -30.38
CA VAL A 75 -26.85 7.20 -30.50
C VAL A 75 -26.41 6.63 -29.17
N ALA A 76 -27.11 5.60 -28.68
CA ALA A 76 -26.71 4.83 -27.51
C ALA A 76 -26.40 3.38 -27.91
N TYR A 77 -25.29 2.85 -27.39
CA TYR A 77 -24.79 1.51 -27.68
C TYR A 77 -24.76 0.65 -26.40
N ALA A 78 -25.57 -0.41 -26.39
CA ALA A 78 -25.67 -1.30 -25.23
C ALA A 78 -24.46 -2.23 -25.07
N SER A 79 -23.87 -2.67 -26.19
CA SER A 79 -22.83 -3.72 -26.20
C SER A 79 -21.42 -3.21 -26.46
N LEU A 80 -21.26 -1.95 -26.89
CA LEU A 80 -19.97 -1.39 -27.29
C LEU A 80 -18.96 -1.45 -26.14
N GLY A 81 -19.42 -1.23 -24.92
CA GLY A 81 -18.61 -1.30 -23.70
C GLY A 81 -17.88 -2.63 -23.49
N ASN A 82 -18.45 -3.75 -23.95
CA ASN A 82 -17.86 -5.08 -23.79
C ASN A 82 -16.66 -5.33 -24.71
N ILE A 83 -16.48 -4.47 -25.73
CA ILE A 83 -15.45 -4.62 -26.77
C ILE A 83 -14.35 -3.56 -26.60
N LEU A 84 -14.56 -2.58 -25.71
CA LEU A 84 -13.57 -1.55 -25.45
C LEU A 84 -12.38 -2.11 -24.69
N PRO A 85 -11.16 -1.61 -24.98
CA PRO A 85 -9.97 -2.01 -24.25
C PRO A 85 -10.09 -1.61 -22.77
N LYS A 86 -9.36 -2.33 -21.90
CA LYS A 86 -9.27 -1.99 -20.48
C LYS A 86 -8.74 -0.57 -20.31
N SER A 87 -9.24 0.11 -19.28
CA SER A 87 -8.78 1.42 -18.88
C SER A 87 -7.28 1.42 -18.57
N THR A 88 -6.59 2.48 -18.96
CA THR A 88 -5.14 2.66 -18.74
C THR A 88 -4.88 4.03 -18.10
N GLY A 89 -3.66 4.24 -17.59
CA GLY A 89 -3.25 5.52 -17.01
C GLY A 89 -4.05 5.90 -15.76
N LYS A 90 -4.60 7.12 -15.74
CA LYS A 90 -5.39 7.68 -14.61
C LYS A 90 -6.55 6.76 -14.18
N PHE A 91 -7.10 5.98 -15.10
CA PHE A 91 -8.28 5.15 -14.87
C PHE A 91 -7.97 3.64 -14.86
N GLU A 92 -6.72 3.21 -14.69
CA GLU A 92 -6.33 1.78 -14.76
C GLU A 92 -7.16 0.86 -13.84
N ARG A 93 -7.57 1.36 -12.67
CA ARG A 93 -8.38 0.62 -11.69
C ARG A 93 -9.88 0.83 -11.86
N SER A 94 -10.30 1.54 -12.89
CA SER A 94 -11.69 1.87 -13.16
C SER A 94 -12.24 0.96 -14.25
N HIS A 95 -13.49 0.54 -14.09
CA HIS A 95 -14.21 -0.25 -15.08
C HIS A 95 -15.41 0.52 -15.62
N LEU A 96 -15.80 0.22 -16.85
CA LEU A 96 -16.99 0.80 -17.45
C LEU A 96 -18.24 0.33 -16.69
N ASN A 97 -19.05 1.29 -16.23
CA ASN A 97 -20.27 1.00 -15.48
C ASN A 97 -21.52 1.67 -16.08
N SER A 98 -21.45 2.05 -17.35
CA SER A 98 -22.59 2.56 -18.12
C SER A 98 -22.55 2.06 -19.55
N ILE A 99 -23.64 2.30 -20.29
CA ILE A 99 -23.66 2.25 -21.75
C ILE A 99 -22.88 3.42 -22.35
N VAL A 100 -22.46 3.26 -23.60
CA VAL A 100 -21.75 4.31 -24.35
C VAL A 100 -22.76 5.10 -25.17
N GLN A 101 -22.72 6.42 -25.06
CA GLN A 101 -23.59 7.33 -25.79
C GLN A 101 -22.76 8.31 -26.60
N SER A 102 -23.21 8.66 -27.80
CA SER A 102 -22.54 9.62 -28.67
C SER A 102 -23.57 10.57 -29.26
N THR A 103 -23.23 11.85 -29.36
CA THR A 103 -24.10 12.84 -29.99
C THR A 103 -23.33 13.69 -30.98
N SER A 104 -24.01 14.03 -32.07
CA SER A 104 -23.50 14.91 -33.11
C SER A 104 -24.56 15.94 -33.49
N ILE A 105 -24.10 17.14 -33.81
CA ILE A 105 -24.92 18.23 -34.33
C ILE A 105 -24.44 18.54 -35.73
N LYS A 106 -25.37 18.60 -36.68
CA LYS A 106 -25.06 18.85 -38.09
C LYS A 106 -25.91 19.99 -38.64
N PHE A 107 -25.27 20.99 -39.21
CA PHE A 107 -25.95 22.07 -39.91
C PHE A 107 -26.24 21.67 -41.35
N ASN A 108 -27.42 22.02 -41.86
CA ASN A 108 -27.81 21.66 -43.23
C ASN A 108 -26.94 22.35 -44.29
N ASN A 109 -26.37 23.53 -43.97
CA ASN A 109 -25.62 24.38 -44.90
C ASN A 109 -24.12 24.51 -44.59
N MET A 110 -23.59 23.82 -43.56
CA MET A 110 -22.17 23.90 -43.20
C MET A 110 -21.56 22.51 -43.03
N ASN A 111 -20.43 22.29 -43.69
CA ASN A 111 -19.64 21.04 -43.58
C ASN A 111 -18.62 21.10 -42.41
N GLU A 112 -18.68 22.13 -41.57
CA GLU A 112 -17.72 22.33 -40.48
C GLU A 112 -18.22 21.76 -39.16
N ASN A 113 -17.31 21.10 -38.45
CA ASN A 113 -17.55 20.54 -37.13
C ASN A 113 -17.57 21.66 -36.10
N LEU A 114 -18.65 21.74 -35.32
CA LEU A 114 -18.78 22.75 -34.29
C LEU A 114 -17.92 22.37 -33.07
N SER A 115 -16.81 23.09 -32.86
CA SER A 115 -15.90 22.87 -31.73
C SER A 115 -16.37 23.52 -30.43
N GLU A 116 -17.30 24.49 -30.48
CA GLU A 116 -17.88 25.17 -29.31
C GLU A 116 -19.41 25.31 -29.50
N PHE A 117 -20.17 24.50 -28.77
CA PHE A 117 -21.62 24.39 -28.92
C PHE A 117 -22.38 24.40 -27.58
N GLY A 118 -21.71 24.70 -26.46
CA GLY A 118 -22.31 24.75 -25.12
C GLY A 118 -22.03 23.52 -24.26
N VAL A 119 -22.74 23.41 -23.13
CA VAL A 119 -22.65 22.27 -22.21
C VAL A 119 -23.79 21.30 -22.49
N ILE A 120 -23.48 20.03 -22.62
CA ILE A 120 -24.46 18.94 -22.70
C ILE A 120 -24.58 18.24 -21.36
N ASN A 121 -25.83 18.02 -20.95
CA ASN A 121 -26.13 17.29 -19.73
C ASN A 121 -26.57 15.87 -20.09
N MET A 122 -25.96 14.90 -19.41
CA MET A 122 -26.27 13.49 -19.57
C MET A 122 -26.50 12.86 -18.21
N THR A 123 -27.46 11.95 -18.15
CA THR A 123 -27.82 11.23 -16.92
C THR A 123 -27.66 9.74 -17.19
N PHE A 124 -26.67 9.12 -16.56
CA PHE A 124 -26.39 7.70 -16.73
C PHE A 124 -26.91 6.93 -15.51
N HIS A 125 -27.69 5.88 -15.77
CA HIS A 125 -27.93 4.85 -14.76
C HIS A 125 -26.77 3.87 -14.74
N VAL A 126 -26.20 3.65 -13.56
CA VAL A 126 -25.04 2.79 -13.35
C VAL A 126 -25.42 1.55 -12.53
N ASN A 127 -24.69 0.45 -12.70
CA ASN A 127 -24.98 -0.76 -11.97
C ASN A 127 -24.34 -0.71 -10.57
N ASN A 128 -25.17 -0.65 -9.54
CA ASN A 128 -24.81 -0.84 -8.13
C ASN A 128 -23.70 0.12 -7.63
N SER A 129 -24.07 1.37 -7.36
CA SER A 129 -23.18 2.34 -6.69
C SER A 129 -22.93 1.88 -5.25
N LYS A 130 -21.76 1.30 -4.98
CA LYS A 130 -21.34 1.14 -3.57
C LYS A 130 -21.12 2.55 -3.01
N LYS A 131 -21.44 2.79 -1.73
CA LYS A 131 -21.22 4.09 -1.08
C LYS A 131 -19.78 4.63 -1.23
N ASP A 132 -18.82 3.74 -1.48
CA ASP A 132 -17.39 4.06 -1.61
C ASP A 132 -16.88 4.07 -3.07
N SER A 133 -17.75 4.06 -4.09
CA SER A 133 -17.32 4.13 -5.49
C SER A 133 -17.46 5.55 -6.07
N ILE A 134 -16.41 6.04 -6.72
CA ILE A 134 -16.43 7.28 -7.50
C ILE A 134 -16.72 6.95 -8.96
N SER A 135 -17.75 7.62 -9.51
CA SER A 135 -18.05 7.62 -10.93
C SER A 135 -17.38 8.80 -11.63
N HIS A 136 -16.73 8.52 -12.76
CA HIS A 136 -16.09 9.53 -13.61
C HIS A 136 -16.79 9.59 -14.97
N CYS A 137 -17.27 10.77 -15.34
CA CYS A 137 -17.75 11.06 -16.69
C CYS A 137 -16.56 11.21 -17.63
N VAL A 138 -16.44 10.32 -18.61
CA VAL A 138 -15.27 10.27 -19.50
C VAL A 138 -15.67 10.16 -20.96
N PHE A 139 -14.72 10.50 -21.82
CA PHE A 139 -14.76 10.26 -23.26
C PHE A 139 -13.45 9.61 -23.72
N TRP A 140 -13.43 9.09 -24.95
CA TRP A 140 -12.23 8.49 -25.52
C TRP A 140 -11.40 9.53 -26.27
N ASP A 141 -10.26 9.94 -25.72
CA ASP A 141 -9.32 10.84 -26.40
C ASP A 141 -8.36 10.04 -27.29
N PHE A 142 -8.53 10.18 -28.60
CA PHE A 142 -7.68 9.54 -29.61
C PHE A 142 -6.28 10.14 -29.72
N ARG A 143 -6.03 11.31 -29.11
CA ARG A 143 -4.73 12.00 -29.15
C ARG A 143 -3.78 11.49 -28.07
N MET A 144 -4.26 10.71 -27.11
CA MET A 144 -3.43 10.22 -26.02
C MET A 144 -2.37 9.19 -26.51
N PRO A 145 -1.15 9.23 -25.95
CA PRO A 145 -0.10 8.26 -26.28
C PRO A 145 -0.42 6.84 -25.79
N PRO A 146 0.05 5.78 -26.46
CA PRO A 146 0.79 5.79 -27.73
C PRO A 146 -0.12 6.09 -28.94
N ALA A 147 0.44 6.77 -29.94
CA ALA A 147 -0.30 7.28 -31.10
C ALA A 147 -1.12 6.18 -31.79
N GLY A 148 -2.43 6.41 -31.92
CA GLY A 148 -3.38 5.48 -32.55
C GLY A 148 -4.14 4.56 -31.59
N VAL A 149 -3.77 4.50 -30.30
CA VAL A 149 -4.49 3.71 -29.29
C VAL A 149 -5.54 4.56 -28.58
N GLY A 150 -5.19 5.77 -28.15
CA GLY A 150 -6.06 6.64 -27.37
C GLY A 150 -6.33 6.12 -25.95
N GLY A 151 -7.17 6.83 -25.19
CA GLY A 151 -7.53 6.43 -23.82
C GLY A 151 -8.69 7.23 -23.24
N TRP A 152 -9.13 6.86 -22.04
CA TRP A 152 -10.21 7.55 -21.31
C TRP A 152 -9.73 8.88 -20.71
N SER A 153 -10.48 9.95 -20.94
CA SER A 153 -10.23 11.30 -20.43
C SER A 153 -11.49 11.91 -19.83
N ASP A 154 -11.35 12.66 -18.75
CA ASP A 154 -12.41 13.49 -18.15
C ASP A 154 -12.29 14.98 -18.52
N ALA A 155 -11.37 15.33 -19.43
CA ALA A 155 -11.15 16.72 -19.82
C ALA A 155 -12.41 17.37 -20.43
N GLY A 156 -12.84 18.50 -19.87
CA GLY A 156 -14.05 19.20 -20.32
C GLY A 156 -15.36 18.57 -19.85
N CYS A 157 -15.31 17.57 -18.96
CA CYS A 157 -16.47 16.94 -18.34
C CYS A 157 -16.44 17.10 -16.82
N LEU A 158 -17.60 17.41 -16.25
CA LEU A 158 -17.85 17.43 -14.81
C LEU A 158 -18.91 16.39 -14.50
N GLY A 159 -18.80 15.73 -13.35
CA GLY A 159 -19.79 14.73 -12.96
C GLY A 159 -19.98 14.64 -11.46
N TRP A 160 -21.20 14.32 -11.06
CA TRP A 160 -21.55 13.99 -9.68
C TRP A 160 -22.49 12.78 -9.69
N SER A 161 -22.54 12.05 -8.58
CA SER A 161 -23.39 10.86 -8.46
C SER A 161 -24.29 10.98 -7.26
N ASP A 162 -25.51 10.50 -7.45
CA ASP A 162 -26.53 10.35 -6.42
C ASP A 162 -27.12 8.95 -6.56
N GLU A 163 -26.84 8.11 -5.56
CA GLU A 163 -27.14 6.67 -5.60
C GLU A 163 -26.67 6.03 -6.94
N ASN A 164 -27.57 5.32 -7.63
CA ASN A 164 -27.30 4.63 -8.89
C ASN A 164 -27.38 5.54 -10.13
N ILE A 165 -27.37 6.86 -9.95
CA ILE A 165 -27.48 7.84 -11.03
C ILE A 165 -26.23 8.73 -11.04
N THR A 166 -25.57 8.78 -12.19
CA THR A 166 -24.44 9.70 -12.43
C THR A 166 -24.86 10.77 -13.42
N TYR A 167 -24.73 12.02 -13.00
CA TYR A 167 -24.98 13.20 -13.82
C TYR A 167 -23.64 13.70 -14.40
N CYS A 168 -23.62 13.96 -15.71
CA CYS A 168 -22.45 14.41 -16.45
C CYS A 168 -22.77 15.70 -17.21
N ALA A 169 -21.90 16.70 -17.10
CA ALA A 169 -21.95 17.96 -17.84
C ALA A 169 -20.66 18.12 -18.64
N CYS A 170 -20.72 18.06 -19.97
CA CYS A 170 -19.54 18.08 -20.85
C CYS A 170 -19.61 19.21 -21.88
N ASN A 171 -18.47 19.78 -22.29
CA ASN A 171 -18.40 20.92 -23.22
C ASN A 171 -17.97 20.58 -24.65
N HIS A 172 -18.00 19.30 -25.04
CA HIS A 172 -17.63 18.81 -26.38
C HIS A 172 -18.61 17.74 -26.88
N LEU A 173 -18.60 17.46 -28.19
CA LEU A 173 -19.39 16.38 -28.81
C LEU A 173 -18.47 15.21 -29.10
N THR A 174 -18.47 14.21 -28.24
CA THR A 174 -17.73 12.95 -28.41
C THR A 174 -18.58 11.76 -27.97
N SER A 175 -18.00 10.57 -27.90
CA SER A 175 -18.62 9.42 -27.25
C SER A 175 -18.31 9.38 -25.76
N PHE A 176 -19.36 9.45 -24.94
CA PHE A 176 -19.30 9.50 -23.48
C PHE A 176 -19.68 8.18 -22.83
N ALA A 177 -19.09 7.95 -21.66
CA ALA A 177 -19.48 6.89 -20.73
C ALA A 177 -19.07 7.22 -19.29
N VAL A 178 -19.52 6.40 -18.34
CA VAL A 178 -19.15 6.48 -16.93
C VAL A 178 -18.22 5.32 -16.57
N LEU A 179 -17.05 5.67 -16.04
CA LEU A 179 -16.15 4.72 -15.39
C LEU A 179 -16.40 4.74 -13.89
N MET A 180 -16.52 3.56 -13.28
CA MET A 180 -16.57 3.42 -11.84
C MET A 180 -15.22 2.97 -11.29
N SER A 181 -14.71 3.69 -10.31
CA SER A 181 -13.58 3.29 -9.48
C SER A 181 -14.06 3.05 -8.06
N ILE A 182 -13.59 1.98 -7.42
CA ILE A 182 -13.71 1.84 -5.96
C ILE A 182 -12.64 2.75 -5.41
N ASN A 183 -12.96 3.72 -4.56
CA ASN A 183 -11.96 4.56 -3.90
C ASN A 183 -10.87 3.69 -3.26
N PRO A 184 -9.59 3.79 -3.66
CA PRO A 184 -8.62 4.24 -2.71
C PRO A 184 -8.68 5.77 -2.78
N GLU A 185 -9.11 6.47 -1.74
CA GLU A 185 -8.31 7.67 -1.48
C GLU A 185 -6.87 7.15 -1.40
N PRO A 186 -5.95 7.55 -2.30
CA PRO A 186 -4.57 7.25 -2.06
C PRO A 186 -4.32 7.83 -0.68
N LEU A 187 -3.93 6.99 0.27
CA LEU A 187 -3.45 7.44 1.57
C LEU A 187 -2.29 8.39 1.26
N PHE A 188 -2.60 9.68 1.11
CA PHE A 188 -1.64 10.68 0.64
C PHE A 188 -0.49 10.62 1.63
N LEU A 189 0.72 10.39 1.10
CA LEU A 189 1.97 10.24 1.86
C LEU A 189 2.22 8.91 2.58
N ILE A 190 1.35 7.88 2.52
CA ILE A 190 1.69 6.58 3.17
C ILE A 190 2.94 5.96 2.56
N ASP A 191 3.07 6.03 1.24
CA ASP A 191 4.21 5.45 0.52
C ASP A 191 5.49 6.22 0.88
N GLU A 192 5.43 7.54 0.90
CA GLU A 192 6.55 8.41 1.31
C GLU A 192 6.97 8.16 2.77
N ILE A 193 6.01 8.11 3.70
CA ILE A 193 6.26 7.78 5.11
C ILE A 193 6.87 6.38 5.23
N THR A 194 6.37 5.42 4.46
CA THR A 194 6.87 4.04 4.46
C THR A 194 8.29 3.98 3.91
N TYR A 195 8.62 4.70 2.83
CA TYR A 195 9.96 4.73 2.27
C TYR A 195 10.98 5.40 3.19
N VAL A 196 10.66 6.58 3.71
CA VAL A 196 11.52 7.29 4.68
C VAL A 196 11.70 6.43 5.93
N GLY A 197 10.59 5.84 6.41
CA GLY A 197 10.57 4.93 7.53
C GLY A 197 11.48 3.71 7.36
N LEU A 198 11.31 2.97 6.28
CA LEU A 198 12.14 1.80 5.95
C LEU A 198 13.61 2.18 5.81
N ALA A 199 13.92 3.32 5.19
CA ALA A 199 15.30 3.79 5.09
C ALA A 199 15.92 4.04 6.47
N VAL A 200 15.19 4.70 7.38
CA VAL A 200 15.61 4.92 8.76
C VAL A 200 15.76 3.59 9.51
N SER A 201 14.82 2.65 9.33
CA SER A 201 14.88 1.31 9.92
C SER A 201 16.14 0.57 9.48
N ILE A 202 16.39 0.48 8.17
CA ILE A 202 17.54 -0.18 7.56
C ILE A 202 18.85 0.39 8.10
N ILE A 203 19.01 1.73 8.08
CA ILE A 203 20.21 2.39 8.60
C ILE A 203 20.40 2.09 10.10
N SER A 204 19.32 2.15 10.87
CA SER A 204 19.36 1.87 12.32
C SER A 204 19.75 0.42 12.63
N LEU A 205 19.24 -0.54 11.87
CA LEU A 205 19.56 -1.96 12.01
C LEU A 205 21.01 -2.25 11.62
N CYS A 206 21.52 -1.63 10.55
CA CYS A 206 22.93 -1.71 10.18
C CYS A 206 23.84 -1.21 11.30
N ILE A 207 23.52 -0.04 11.89
CA ILE A 207 24.25 0.49 13.04
C ILE A 207 24.15 -0.46 14.25
N CYS A 208 22.96 -1.00 14.53
CA CYS A 208 22.75 -1.92 15.64
C CYS A 208 23.62 -3.18 15.52
N LEU A 209 23.64 -3.82 14.35
CA LEU A 209 24.47 -5.00 14.07
C LEU A 209 25.96 -4.69 14.18
N PHE A 210 26.39 -3.52 13.69
CA PHE A 210 27.78 -3.07 13.80
C PHE A 210 28.20 -2.86 15.26
N MET A 211 27.35 -2.21 16.06
CA MET A 211 27.59 -1.99 17.49
C MET A 211 27.68 -3.30 18.25
N GLU A 212 26.73 -4.22 18.03
CA GLU A 212 26.71 -5.55 18.64
C GLU A 212 27.98 -6.36 18.30
N TRP A 213 28.43 -6.31 17.04
CA TRP A 213 29.68 -6.94 16.63
C TRP A 213 30.90 -6.38 17.39
N ILE A 214 30.95 -5.07 17.60
CA ILE A 214 32.01 -4.40 18.37
C ILE A 214 31.97 -4.79 19.85
N VAL A 215 30.81 -4.77 20.49
CA VAL A 215 30.72 -4.99 21.95
C VAL A 215 30.60 -6.46 22.33
N TRP A 216 30.46 -7.36 21.36
CA TRP A 216 30.19 -8.80 21.57
C TRP A 216 31.04 -9.44 22.66
N LYS A 217 32.37 -9.29 22.58
CA LYS A 217 33.33 -9.90 23.55
C LYS A 217 33.16 -9.39 24.99
N TYR A 218 32.62 -8.17 25.16
CA TYR A 218 32.44 -7.56 26.48
C TYR A 218 31.08 -7.88 27.08
N VAL A 219 30.04 -7.92 26.26
CA VAL A 219 28.66 -8.06 26.75
C VAL A 219 28.19 -9.51 26.76
N ALA A 220 28.69 -10.37 25.87
CA ALA A 220 28.30 -11.78 25.76
C ALA A 220 29.10 -12.73 26.68
N ARG A 221 29.41 -12.29 27.91
CA ARG A 221 30.23 -13.06 28.88
C ARG A 221 29.49 -14.20 29.58
N SER A 222 28.21 -13.99 29.92
CA SER A 222 27.38 -15.03 30.55
C SER A 222 26.57 -15.80 29.50
N ASN A 223 26.16 -17.04 29.82
CA ASN A 223 25.30 -17.85 28.94
C ASN A 223 23.99 -17.11 28.59
N ILE A 224 23.41 -16.45 29.58
CA ILE A 224 22.17 -15.66 29.45
C ILE A 224 22.37 -14.48 28.51
N SER A 225 23.43 -13.70 28.74
CA SER A 225 23.72 -12.52 27.91
C SER A 225 24.04 -12.94 26.48
N TYR A 226 24.87 -13.97 26.30
CA TYR A 226 25.22 -14.50 24.99
C TYR A 226 23.98 -14.88 24.17
N PHE A 227 23.02 -15.58 24.79
CA PHE A 227 21.78 -15.91 24.11
C PHE A 227 20.99 -14.66 23.72
N ARG A 228 20.78 -13.73 24.67
CA ARG A 228 20.01 -12.52 24.40
C ARG A 228 20.58 -11.72 23.23
N HIS A 229 21.90 -11.52 23.20
CA HIS A 229 22.59 -10.84 22.10
C HIS A 229 22.53 -11.64 20.81
N THR A 230 22.58 -12.98 20.87
CA THR A 230 22.41 -13.82 19.69
C THR A 230 21.00 -13.68 19.11
N SER A 231 19.94 -13.80 19.92
CA SER A 231 18.57 -13.64 19.44
C SER A 231 18.34 -12.24 18.87
N LEU A 232 18.86 -11.20 19.53
CA LEU A 232 18.79 -9.83 19.03
C LEU A 232 19.45 -9.70 17.64
N VAL A 233 20.68 -10.20 17.47
CA VAL A 233 21.38 -10.13 16.18
C VAL A 233 20.57 -10.83 15.09
N ASN A 234 19.97 -11.98 15.37
CA ASN A 234 19.15 -12.70 14.40
C ASN A 234 17.80 -12.03 14.11
N ILE A 235 17.18 -11.38 15.11
CA ILE A 235 15.99 -10.52 14.95
C ILE A 235 16.33 -9.34 14.03
N SER A 236 17.39 -8.60 14.36
CA SER A 236 17.83 -7.44 13.60
C SER A 236 18.25 -7.81 12.17
N PHE A 237 18.94 -8.93 11.99
CA PHE A 237 19.33 -9.43 10.67
C PHE A 237 18.12 -9.85 9.84
N SER A 238 17.19 -10.61 10.42
CA SER A 238 15.98 -11.05 9.72
C SER A 238 15.11 -9.85 9.32
N LEU A 239 14.93 -8.88 10.22
CA LEU A 239 14.19 -7.65 9.91
C LEU A 239 14.90 -6.80 8.84
N LEU A 240 16.23 -6.68 8.90
CA LEU A 240 17.01 -5.96 7.89
C LEU A 240 16.83 -6.58 6.49
N CYS A 241 16.93 -7.91 6.38
CA CYS A 241 16.72 -8.59 5.12
C CYS A 241 15.28 -8.42 4.60
N ALA A 242 14.29 -8.47 5.50
CA ALA A 242 12.89 -8.25 5.16
C ALA A 242 12.63 -6.81 4.69
N ASP A 243 13.14 -5.80 5.40
CA ASP A 243 12.98 -4.38 5.05
C ASP A 243 13.63 -4.07 3.69
N VAL A 244 14.82 -4.63 3.41
CA VAL A 244 15.48 -4.49 2.10
C VAL A 244 14.67 -5.16 0.99
N CYS A 245 14.14 -6.36 1.22
CA CYS A 245 13.31 -7.07 0.26
C CYS A 245 11.97 -6.34 0.01
N PHE A 246 11.36 -5.80 1.07
CA PHE A 246 10.13 -5.02 0.98
C PHE A 246 10.36 -3.70 0.23
N LEU A 247 11.46 -2.98 0.52
CA LEU A 247 11.84 -1.79 -0.24
C LEU A 247 12.10 -2.13 -1.72
N ALA A 248 12.79 -3.25 -2.00
CA ALA A 248 13.00 -3.73 -3.36
C ALA A 248 11.68 -4.05 -4.09
N ALA A 249 10.70 -4.63 -3.38
CA ALA A 249 9.37 -4.96 -3.92
C ALA A 249 8.60 -3.74 -4.44
N SER A 250 8.90 -2.55 -3.92
CA SER A 250 8.19 -1.33 -4.26
C SER A 250 8.58 -0.76 -5.63
N PHE A 251 9.78 -1.07 -6.13
CA PHE A 251 10.25 -0.54 -7.42
C PHE A 251 9.51 -1.17 -8.61
N PRO A 252 9.01 -0.35 -9.58
CA PRO A 252 8.29 -0.85 -10.76
C PRO A 252 9.11 -1.86 -11.60
N ALA A 253 10.42 -1.66 -11.69
CA ALA A 253 11.34 -2.55 -12.42
C ALA A 253 11.38 -3.97 -11.85
N VAL A 254 11.08 -4.13 -10.54
CA VAL A 254 11.02 -5.42 -9.86
C VAL A 254 9.65 -6.08 -10.08
N LYS A 255 8.57 -5.30 -10.00
CA LYS A 255 7.19 -5.79 -10.18
C LYS A 255 6.96 -6.42 -11.56
N THR A 256 7.58 -5.87 -12.60
CA THR A 256 7.46 -6.38 -13.99
C THR A 256 8.20 -7.70 -14.21
N ARG A 257 9.22 -8.01 -13.39
CA ARG A 257 10.03 -9.23 -13.52
C ARG A 257 9.51 -10.33 -12.60
N LYS A 258 8.66 -11.21 -13.15
CA LYS A 258 7.99 -12.31 -12.42
C LYS A 258 8.91 -13.11 -11.49
N PHE A 259 10.09 -13.52 -11.98
CA PHE A 259 11.04 -14.30 -11.18
C PHE A 259 11.60 -13.52 -9.98
N ILE A 260 11.92 -12.24 -10.15
CA ILE A 260 12.45 -11.41 -9.06
C ILE A 260 11.35 -11.16 -8.01
N CYS A 261 10.14 -10.84 -8.46
CA CYS A 261 8.99 -10.63 -7.61
C CYS A 261 8.63 -11.88 -6.78
N LEU A 262 8.72 -13.06 -7.41
CA LEU A 262 8.55 -14.35 -6.75
C LEU A 262 9.62 -14.60 -5.68
N SER A 263 10.90 -14.39 -6.01
CA SER A 263 12.01 -14.54 -5.07
C SER A 263 11.88 -13.59 -3.89
N ILE A 264 11.54 -12.33 -4.12
CA ILE A 264 11.30 -11.35 -3.05
C ILE A 264 10.13 -11.78 -2.18
N THR A 265 9.04 -12.27 -2.76
CA THR A 265 7.89 -12.79 -2.00
C THR A 265 8.31 -13.93 -1.07
N PHE A 266 9.11 -14.88 -1.58
CA PHE A 266 9.64 -15.99 -0.78
C PHE A 266 10.57 -15.54 0.33
N LEU A 267 11.55 -14.67 0.01
CA LEU A 267 12.50 -14.14 0.99
C LEU A 267 11.79 -13.36 2.09
N ASN A 268 10.86 -12.49 1.72
CA ASN A 268 10.03 -11.76 2.66
C ASN A 268 9.24 -12.70 3.58
N HIS A 269 8.54 -13.69 3.02
CA HIS A 269 7.80 -14.67 3.80
C HIS A 269 8.71 -15.39 4.81
N PHE A 270 9.89 -15.85 4.37
CA PHE A 270 10.85 -16.52 5.24
C PHE A 270 11.43 -15.59 6.32
N PHE A 271 11.91 -14.41 5.96
CA PHE A 271 12.58 -13.51 6.91
C PHE A 271 11.64 -12.91 7.94
N TYR A 272 10.42 -12.52 7.56
CA TYR A 272 9.44 -12.09 8.56
C TYR A 272 9.02 -13.23 9.48
N LEU A 273 8.88 -14.45 8.96
CA LEU A 273 8.58 -15.60 9.81
C LEU A 273 9.74 -15.90 10.78
N SER A 274 10.98 -15.90 10.28
CA SER A 274 12.20 -16.00 11.09
C SER A 274 12.26 -14.95 12.19
N LEU A 275 11.95 -13.69 11.86
CA LEU A 275 11.84 -12.60 12.83
C LEU A 275 10.91 -12.98 13.98
N PHE A 276 9.68 -13.43 13.70
CA PHE A 276 8.74 -13.85 14.75
C PHE A 276 9.24 -15.06 15.56
N PHE A 277 9.81 -16.07 14.92
CA PHE A 277 10.32 -17.23 15.67
C PHE A 277 11.52 -16.88 16.58
N TRP A 278 12.37 -15.93 16.18
CA TRP A 278 13.43 -15.43 17.05
C TRP A 278 12.90 -14.56 18.19
N THR A 279 11.85 -13.76 17.98
CA THR A 279 11.20 -13.03 19.08
C THR A 279 10.53 -14.00 20.07
N LEU A 280 9.95 -15.10 19.59
CA LEU A 280 9.47 -16.20 20.44
C LEU A 280 10.60 -16.82 21.27
N CYS A 281 11.76 -17.09 20.65
CA CYS A 281 12.93 -17.61 21.37
C CYS A 281 13.37 -16.65 22.48
N GLN A 282 13.37 -15.33 22.20
CA GLN A 282 13.72 -14.31 23.16
C GLN A 282 12.69 -14.19 24.31
N SER A 283 11.39 -14.22 24.01
CA SER A 283 10.33 -14.14 25.01
C SER A 283 10.31 -15.36 25.92
N MET A 284 10.41 -16.57 25.35
CA MET A 284 10.48 -17.81 26.12
C MET A 284 11.70 -17.85 27.05
N MET A 285 12.86 -17.34 26.60
CA MET A 285 14.04 -17.22 27.45
C MET A 285 13.80 -16.27 28.63
N LEU A 286 13.20 -15.11 28.38
CA LEU A 286 12.89 -14.14 29.43
C LEU A 286 11.92 -14.75 30.45
N LEU A 287 10.88 -15.44 29.97
CA LEU A 287 9.91 -16.14 30.82
C LEU A 287 10.57 -17.22 31.66
N HIS A 288 11.41 -18.07 31.04
CA HIS A 288 12.12 -19.14 31.73
C HIS A 288 13.02 -18.59 32.86
N GLN A 289 13.73 -17.49 32.62
CA GLN A 289 14.59 -16.88 33.64
C GLN A 289 13.80 -16.30 34.82
N LEU A 290 12.59 -15.79 34.58
CA LEU A 290 11.74 -15.22 35.63
C LEU A 290 11.00 -16.28 36.45
N VAL A 291 10.68 -17.43 35.85
CA VAL A 291 9.93 -18.51 36.51
C VAL A 291 10.87 -19.53 37.14
N PHE A 292 11.93 -19.93 36.44
CA PHE A 292 12.84 -21.02 36.84
C PHE A 292 14.23 -20.50 37.21
N ILE A 293 14.29 -19.72 38.29
CA ILE A 293 15.52 -19.04 38.76
C ILE A 293 16.65 -20.05 39.07
N PHE A 294 16.31 -21.27 39.48
CA PHE A 294 17.27 -22.31 39.89
C PHE A 294 17.61 -23.34 38.80
N HIS A 295 16.95 -23.32 37.65
CA HIS A 295 17.19 -24.30 36.59
C HIS A 295 18.04 -23.70 35.47
N HIS A 296 19.30 -24.11 35.37
CA HIS A 296 20.23 -23.60 34.37
C HIS A 296 20.27 -24.52 33.14
N LEU A 297 19.73 -24.04 32.02
CA LEU A 297 19.81 -24.76 30.73
C LEU A 297 21.24 -24.72 30.18
N ARG A 298 21.69 -25.85 29.63
CA ARG A 298 23.01 -25.98 29.01
C ARG A 298 23.07 -25.12 27.74
N LYS A 299 24.04 -24.20 27.68
CA LYS A 299 24.23 -23.22 26.57
C LYS A 299 24.08 -23.83 25.18
N LYS A 300 24.80 -24.94 24.90
CA LYS A 300 24.84 -25.58 23.57
C LYS A 300 23.48 -26.12 23.12
N VAL A 301 22.76 -26.76 24.03
CA VAL A 301 21.44 -27.35 23.74
C VAL A 301 20.44 -26.25 23.45
N PHE A 302 20.42 -25.22 24.30
CA PHE A 302 19.49 -24.10 24.15
C PHE A 302 19.72 -23.32 22.84
N LEU A 303 20.98 -23.00 22.54
CA LEU A 303 21.33 -22.29 21.31
C LEU A 303 20.96 -23.11 20.07
N SER A 304 21.24 -24.43 20.08
CA SER A 304 20.88 -25.33 18.99
C SER A 304 19.36 -25.36 18.77
N LEU A 305 18.58 -25.46 19.84
CA LEU A 305 17.11 -25.46 19.77
C LEU A 305 16.59 -24.15 19.18
N SER A 306 17.17 -23.01 19.57
CA SER A 306 16.77 -21.70 19.06
C SER A 306 17.12 -21.50 17.59
N PHE A 307 18.24 -22.02 17.09
CA PHE A 307 18.52 -21.97 15.64
C PHE A 307 17.56 -22.86 14.83
N VAL A 308 17.19 -24.03 15.36
CA VAL A 308 16.18 -24.90 14.73
C VAL A 308 14.82 -24.19 14.70
N LEU A 309 14.40 -23.64 15.84
CA LEU A 309 13.12 -22.95 15.95
C LEU A 309 13.09 -21.64 15.15
N GLY A 310 14.18 -20.87 15.19
CA GLY A 310 14.32 -19.55 14.59
C GLY A 310 14.52 -19.53 13.07
N TYR A 311 15.03 -20.60 12.46
CA TYR A 311 15.28 -20.64 11.01
C TYR A 311 14.74 -21.89 10.32
N VAL A 312 14.97 -23.09 10.87
CA VAL A 312 14.58 -24.34 10.20
C VAL A 312 13.05 -24.44 10.11
N PHE A 313 12.34 -24.13 11.20
CA PHE A 313 10.88 -24.18 11.21
C PHE A 313 10.24 -23.14 10.27
N PRO A 314 10.65 -21.85 10.28
CA PRO A 314 10.27 -20.88 9.26
C PRO A 314 10.55 -21.31 7.83
N ALA A 315 11.72 -21.91 7.57
CA ALA A 315 12.08 -22.38 6.24
C ALA A 315 11.14 -23.49 5.77
N ILE A 316 10.83 -24.46 6.62
CA ILE A 316 9.90 -25.55 6.30
C ILE A 316 8.52 -24.97 5.94
N ILE A 317 8.00 -24.01 6.72
CA ILE A 317 6.71 -23.37 6.43
C ILE A 317 6.79 -22.64 5.08
N ALA A 318 7.78 -21.78 4.87
CA ALA A 318 7.91 -21.00 3.64
C ALA A 318 8.04 -21.88 2.39
N ILE A 319 8.87 -22.93 2.47
CA ILE A 319 9.08 -23.88 1.38
C ILE A 319 7.80 -24.69 1.09
N SER A 320 7.13 -25.17 2.13
CA SER A 320 5.89 -25.95 1.97
C SER A 320 4.78 -25.11 1.35
N THR A 321 4.62 -23.85 1.80
CA THR A 321 3.68 -22.90 1.21
C THR A 321 4.01 -22.62 -0.25
N PHE A 322 5.29 -22.40 -0.56
CA PHE A 322 5.73 -22.18 -1.94
C PHE A 322 5.33 -23.36 -2.83
N PHE A 323 5.71 -24.60 -2.48
CA PHE A 323 5.40 -25.77 -3.30
C PHE A 323 3.90 -26.04 -3.45
N TYR A 324 3.09 -25.74 -2.44
CA TYR A 324 1.65 -25.99 -2.50
C TYR A 324 0.88 -24.94 -3.32
N PHE A 325 1.24 -23.65 -3.20
CA PHE A 325 0.49 -22.54 -3.80
C PHE A 325 1.06 -22.05 -5.13
N TYR A 326 2.37 -22.23 -5.38
CA TYR A 326 3.02 -21.78 -6.62
C TYR A 326 2.41 -22.42 -7.88
N PRO A 327 2.20 -23.76 -7.97
CA PRO A 327 1.62 -24.38 -9.17
C PRO A 327 0.19 -23.90 -9.46
N LYS A 328 -0.53 -23.43 -8.44
CA LYS A 328 -1.91 -22.93 -8.56
C LYS A 328 -1.97 -21.44 -8.92
N SER A 329 -0.82 -20.78 -9.13
CA SER A 329 -0.73 -19.33 -9.32
C SER A 329 -1.41 -18.52 -8.20
N ARG A 330 -1.37 -19.06 -6.97
CA ARG A 330 -1.99 -18.47 -5.79
C ARG A 330 -0.97 -18.07 -4.71
N TYR A 331 0.33 -18.19 -4.97
CA TYR A 331 1.37 -17.85 -3.99
C TYR A 331 1.60 -16.34 -3.88
N THR A 332 1.76 -15.65 -5.01
CA THR A 332 2.08 -14.21 -5.08
C THR A 332 0.88 -13.40 -5.53
N HIS A 333 0.72 -12.18 -5.01
CA HIS A 333 -0.31 -11.23 -5.45
C HIS A 333 -0.08 -10.77 -6.90
N GLN A 334 -1.15 -10.33 -7.60
CA GLN A 334 -1.07 -9.99 -9.02
C GLN A 334 -0.29 -8.70 -9.32
N SER A 335 -0.28 -7.75 -8.37
CA SER A 335 0.29 -6.40 -8.57
C SER A 335 1.39 -5.99 -7.59
N ILE A 336 1.66 -6.80 -6.55
CA ILE A 336 2.69 -6.54 -5.53
C ILE A 336 3.49 -7.80 -5.25
N CYS A 337 4.76 -7.66 -4.89
CA CYS A 337 5.66 -8.78 -4.57
C CYS A 337 5.50 -9.24 -3.12
N TRP A 338 4.28 -9.70 -2.80
CA TRP A 338 3.90 -10.21 -1.50
C TRP A 338 2.98 -11.44 -1.64
N LEU A 339 2.79 -12.17 -0.54
CA LEU A 339 1.85 -13.29 -0.45
C LEU A 339 0.44 -12.84 -0.83
N ASN A 340 -0.27 -13.67 -1.59
CA ASN A 340 -1.63 -13.33 -2.02
C ASN A 340 -2.63 -13.37 -0.82
N PRO A 341 -3.21 -12.22 -0.40
CA PRO A 341 -4.15 -12.14 0.72
C PRO A 341 -5.49 -12.85 0.44
N ASP A 342 -5.92 -12.92 -0.82
CA ASP A 342 -7.17 -13.60 -1.22
C ASP A 342 -7.01 -15.13 -1.29
N SER A 343 -5.81 -15.63 -0.99
CA SER A 343 -5.47 -17.04 -1.02
C SER A 343 -5.15 -17.55 0.39
N GLY A 344 -5.20 -18.87 0.57
CA GLY A 344 -4.71 -19.50 1.80
C GLY A 344 -3.20 -19.31 2.06
N ALA A 345 -2.43 -18.74 1.14
CA ALA A 345 -0.98 -18.55 1.31
C ALA A 345 -0.67 -17.49 2.39
N ILE A 346 -1.49 -16.44 2.52
CA ILE A 346 -1.29 -15.45 3.60
C ILE A 346 -1.50 -16.07 4.99
N LEU A 347 -2.40 -17.06 5.10
CA LEU A 347 -2.71 -17.71 6.37
C LEU A 347 -1.54 -18.53 6.90
N THR A 348 -0.68 -19.06 6.04
CA THR A 348 0.52 -19.81 6.48
C THR A 348 1.55 -18.90 7.14
N PHE A 349 1.51 -17.60 6.88
CA PHE A 349 2.28 -16.59 7.58
C PHE A 349 1.51 -16.03 8.80
N ALA A 350 0.25 -15.64 8.58
CA ALA A 350 -0.57 -14.95 9.56
C ALA A 350 -0.82 -15.81 10.82
N ILE A 351 -1.15 -17.10 10.67
CA ILE A 351 -1.47 -17.96 11.82
C ILE A 351 -0.25 -18.14 12.75
N PRO A 352 0.94 -18.54 12.27
CA PRO A 352 2.12 -18.63 13.12
C PRO A 352 2.50 -17.29 13.76
N ALA A 353 2.57 -16.21 12.98
CA ALA A 353 2.96 -14.91 13.48
C ALA A 353 1.96 -14.37 14.53
N GLY A 354 0.66 -14.50 14.29
CA GLY A 354 -0.38 -14.11 15.25
C GLY A 354 -0.30 -14.90 16.54
N SER A 355 -0.08 -16.22 16.46
CA SER A 355 0.10 -17.09 17.64
C SER A 355 1.30 -16.65 18.49
N ILE A 356 2.41 -16.28 17.84
CA ILE A 356 3.62 -15.79 18.51
C ILE A 356 3.38 -14.44 19.18
N ILE A 357 2.70 -13.51 18.51
CA ILE A 357 2.35 -12.20 19.09
C ILE A 357 1.54 -12.38 20.37
N VAL A 358 0.57 -13.31 20.38
CA VAL A 358 -0.22 -13.61 21.58
C VAL A 358 0.67 -14.17 22.70
N ILE A 359 1.55 -15.12 22.42
CA ILE A 359 2.47 -15.68 23.42
C ILE A 359 3.42 -14.61 23.98
N ASN A 360 3.95 -13.74 23.12
CA ASN A 360 4.82 -12.65 23.51
C ASN A 360 4.08 -11.63 24.39
N PHE A 361 2.81 -11.34 24.07
CA PHE A 361 1.95 -10.48 24.89
C PHE A 361 1.69 -11.09 26.28
N LEU A 362 1.37 -12.38 26.36
CA LEU A 362 1.21 -13.08 27.64
C LEU A 362 2.49 -13.07 28.47
N THR A 363 3.64 -13.28 27.82
CA THR A 363 4.95 -13.21 28.48
C THR A 363 5.20 -11.81 29.05
N LEU A 364 4.87 -10.76 28.30
CA LEU A 364 4.99 -9.37 28.76
C LEU A 364 4.12 -9.12 30.00
N ILE A 365 2.90 -9.64 30.05
CA ILE A 365 2.04 -9.55 31.24
C ILE A 365 2.74 -10.18 32.45
N VAL A 366 3.27 -11.40 32.31
CA VAL A 366 3.99 -12.08 33.40
C VAL A 366 5.21 -11.28 33.87
N VAL A 367 5.98 -10.71 32.95
CA VAL A 367 7.14 -9.86 33.26
C VAL A 367 6.70 -8.64 34.07
N ILE A 368 5.66 -7.93 33.62
CA ILE A 368 5.13 -6.75 34.32
C ILE A 368 4.61 -7.15 35.70
N SER A 369 3.83 -8.22 35.81
CA SER A 369 3.32 -8.69 37.11
C SER A 369 4.43 -9.06 38.10
N LYS A 370 5.56 -9.59 37.62
CA LYS A 370 6.73 -9.87 38.47
C LYS A 370 7.47 -8.61 38.88
N LEU A 371 7.58 -7.62 37.99
CA LEU A 371 8.16 -6.31 38.30
C LEU A 371 7.26 -5.49 39.25
N MET A 372 5.96 -5.75 39.25
CA MET A 372 4.98 -5.13 40.14
C MET A 372 4.92 -5.75 41.54
N ARG A 373 5.58 -6.90 41.79
CA ARG A 373 5.64 -7.44 43.16
C ARG A 373 6.48 -6.51 44.03
N PRO A 374 5.91 -5.84 45.05
CA PRO A 374 6.70 -5.01 45.95
C PRO A 374 7.77 -5.86 46.63
N SER A 375 8.97 -5.31 46.79
CA SER A 375 9.89 -5.82 47.83
C SER A 375 9.14 -5.77 49.15
N VAL A 376 9.26 -6.81 49.97
CA VAL A 376 8.51 -7.01 51.23
C VAL A 376 8.97 -6.03 52.34
N SER A 377 9.54 -4.88 51.98
CA SER A 377 9.93 -3.81 52.90
C SER A 377 9.24 -2.51 52.48
N ASP A 378 8.63 -1.82 53.44
CA ASP A 378 7.87 -0.58 53.32
C ASP A 378 8.36 0.35 52.18
N ALA A 379 7.69 0.28 51.04
CA ALA A 379 8.08 1.04 49.84
C ALA A 379 7.73 2.52 50.02
N SER A 380 8.73 3.39 49.87
CA SER A 380 8.52 4.83 49.89
C SER A 380 7.90 5.33 48.56
N PRO A 381 7.22 6.50 48.53
CA PRO A 381 6.69 7.09 47.29
C PRO A 381 7.76 7.32 46.19
N ALA A 382 9.03 7.39 46.58
CA ALA A 382 10.16 7.49 45.66
C ALA A 382 10.48 6.14 44.98
N GLU A 383 10.38 5.02 45.71
CA GLU A 383 10.53 3.65 45.15
C GLU A 383 9.40 3.31 44.18
N ASP A 384 8.17 3.75 44.45
CA ASP A 384 7.04 3.56 43.52
C ASP A 384 7.25 4.28 42.19
N LYS A 385 7.81 5.50 42.24
CA LYS A 385 8.13 6.30 41.05
C LYS A 385 9.28 5.67 40.25
N GLU A 386 10.30 5.13 40.91
CA GLU A 386 11.40 4.42 40.24
C GLU A 386 10.97 3.06 39.66
N THR A 387 10.06 2.37 40.35
CA THR A 387 9.45 1.11 39.88
C THR A 387 8.56 1.37 38.67
N ALA A 388 7.68 2.37 38.71
CA ALA A 388 6.86 2.79 37.58
C ALA A 388 7.69 3.25 36.38
N LYS A 389 8.79 3.98 36.61
CA LYS A 389 9.73 4.38 35.56
C LYS A 389 10.44 3.18 34.93
N SER A 390 10.79 2.18 35.73
CA SER A 390 11.40 0.93 35.25
C SER A 390 10.42 0.07 34.46
N ILE A 391 9.14 0.04 34.86
CA ILE A 391 8.05 -0.64 34.14
C ILE A 391 7.76 0.06 32.81
N MET A 392 7.60 1.38 32.81
CA MET A 392 7.37 2.16 31.58
C MET A 392 8.52 1.96 30.60
N LYS A 393 9.76 1.97 31.11
CA LYS A 393 10.95 1.67 30.31
C LYS A 393 10.92 0.24 29.76
N ALA A 394 10.53 -0.76 30.56
CA ALA A 394 10.40 -2.14 30.11
C ALA A 394 9.33 -2.28 29.02
N ILE A 395 8.16 -1.66 29.17
CA ILE A 395 7.09 -1.67 28.16
C ILE A 395 7.56 -1.00 26.87
N LEU A 396 8.14 0.19 26.96
CA LEU A 396 8.62 0.94 25.80
C LEU A 396 9.75 0.21 25.05
N VAL A 397 10.59 -0.52 25.79
CA VAL A 397 11.71 -1.30 25.23
C VAL A 397 11.25 -2.63 24.65
N LEU A 398 10.38 -3.36 25.34
CA LEU A 398 10.01 -4.73 24.99
C LEU A 398 8.94 -4.77 23.89
N THR A 399 8.08 -3.76 23.80
CA THR A 399 6.96 -3.73 22.84
C THR A 399 7.42 -3.79 21.37
N PRO A 400 8.40 -2.96 20.92
CA PRO A 400 8.92 -3.04 19.56
C PRO A 400 9.74 -4.31 19.32
N VAL A 401 10.50 -4.74 20.33
CA VAL A 401 11.38 -5.93 20.24
C VAL A 401 10.58 -7.23 20.13
N PHE A 402 9.38 -7.29 20.73
CA PHE A 402 8.51 -8.47 20.68
C PHE A 402 7.57 -8.52 19.48
N GLY A 403 7.64 -7.55 18.57
CA GLY A 403 6.82 -7.52 17.36
C GLY A 403 5.33 -7.24 17.63
N LEU A 404 4.99 -6.65 18.78
CA LEU A 404 3.59 -6.29 19.10
C LEU A 404 3.04 -5.21 18.15
N THR A 405 3.93 -4.44 17.52
CA THR A 405 3.61 -3.46 16.45
C THR A 405 2.90 -4.09 15.26
N TRP A 406 3.12 -5.39 15.02
CA TRP A 406 2.48 -6.12 13.93
C TRP A 406 0.99 -6.38 14.17
N ALA A 407 0.50 -6.25 15.41
CA ALA A 407 -0.93 -6.37 15.70
C ALA A 407 -1.78 -5.40 14.87
N PHE A 408 -1.25 -4.21 14.55
CA PHE A 408 -1.91 -3.25 13.65
C PHE A 408 -2.07 -3.81 12.22
N GLY A 409 -1.07 -4.55 11.72
CA GLY A 409 -1.13 -5.20 10.42
C GLY A 409 -2.10 -6.38 10.39
N PHE A 410 -2.23 -7.10 11.51
CA PHE A 410 -3.25 -8.15 11.66
C PHE A 410 -4.68 -7.62 11.71
N ALA A 411 -4.89 -6.43 12.28
CA ALA A 411 -6.19 -5.78 12.24
C ALA A 411 -6.65 -5.55 10.79
N LEU A 412 -5.72 -5.20 9.88
CA LEU A 412 -5.99 -4.99 8.45
C LEU A 412 -6.40 -6.25 7.68
N LEU A 413 -6.21 -7.46 8.24
CA LEU A 413 -6.69 -8.71 7.64
C LEU A 413 -8.20 -8.92 7.84
N LYS A 414 -8.85 -8.14 8.71
CA LYS A 414 -10.30 -8.19 8.90
C LYS A 414 -11.00 -7.24 7.92
N ASP A 415 -12.23 -7.57 7.57
CA ASP A 415 -13.14 -6.65 6.90
C ASP A 415 -13.54 -5.51 7.85
N LEU A 416 -12.69 -4.50 7.88
CA LEU A 416 -12.86 -3.25 8.62
C LEU A 416 -13.48 -2.17 7.71
N ASP A 417 -14.14 -1.19 8.34
CA ASP A 417 -14.57 0.05 7.68
C ASP A 417 -13.38 0.88 7.18
N THR A 418 -13.63 1.75 6.21
CA THR A 418 -12.60 2.53 5.51
C THR A 418 -11.78 3.41 6.45
N LEU A 419 -12.42 4.09 7.42
CA LEU A 419 -11.72 4.97 8.38
C LEU A 419 -10.78 4.15 9.27
N THR A 420 -11.26 3.02 9.77
CA THR A 420 -10.49 2.15 10.66
C THR A 420 -9.35 1.46 9.91
N LYS A 421 -9.56 1.05 8.65
CA LYS A 421 -8.47 0.59 7.75
C LYS A 421 -7.41 1.66 7.57
N MET A 422 -7.79 2.92 7.36
CA MET A 422 -6.83 4.03 7.24
C MET A 422 -5.99 4.20 8.52
N VAL A 423 -6.63 4.24 9.69
CA VAL A 423 -5.94 4.39 10.98
C VAL A 423 -4.96 3.23 11.22
N PHE A 424 -5.37 1.98 11.00
CA PHE A 424 -4.49 0.84 11.17
C PHE A 424 -3.38 0.79 10.12
N THR A 425 -3.61 1.30 8.90
CA THR A 425 -2.58 1.36 7.85
C THR A 425 -1.51 2.39 8.18
N TYR A 426 -1.88 3.62 8.55
CA TYR A 426 -0.93 4.63 9.01
C TYR A 426 -0.21 4.21 10.29
N GLY A 427 -0.93 3.64 11.26
CA GLY A 427 -0.35 3.12 12.49
C GLY A 427 0.67 2.01 12.21
N PHE A 428 0.32 1.05 11.35
CA PHE A 428 1.24 -0.02 10.95
C PHE A 428 2.46 0.52 10.20
N ALA A 429 2.27 1.45 9.26
CA ALA A 429 3.37 2.06 8.51
C ALA A 429 4.35 2.80 9.44
N VAL A 430 3.84 3.64 10.34
CA VAL A 430 4.66 4.39 11.32
C VAL A 430 5.36 3.45 12.30
N MET A 431 4.65 2.46 12.86
CA MET A 431 5.25 1.56 13.84
C MET A 431 6.31 0.64 13.24
N ASN A 432 6.15 0.20 11.98
CA ASN A 432 7.19 -0.56 11.29
C ASN A 432 8.35 0.33 10.83
N ALA A 433 8.06 1.54 10.34
CA ALA A 433 9.07 2.54 9.97
C ALA A 433 10.08 2.78 11.10
N PHE A 434 9.60 2.86 12.35
CA PHE A 434 10.46 3.07 13.51
C PHE A 434 10.88 1.80 14.23
N GLN A 435 10.50 0.60 13.76
CA GLN A 435 10.81 -0.65 14.46
C GLN A 435 12.33 -0.87 14.59
N GLY A 436 13.08 -0.73 13.49
CA GLY A 436 14.54 -0.82 13.52
C GLY A 436 15.20 0.26 14.38
N PHE A 437 14.66 1.48 14.36
CA PHE A 437 15.11 2.58 15.22
C PHE A 437 14.91 2.28 16.71
N PHE A 438 13.73 1.77 17.09
CA PHE A 438 13.47 1.38 18.46
C PHE A 438 14.38 0.24 18.92
N ILE A 439 14.65 -0.76 18.07
CA ILE A 439 15.61 -1.83 18.39
C ILE A 439 17.00 -1.26 18.70
N LEU A 440 17.50 -0.32 17.88
CA LEU A 440 18.78 0.36 18.11
C LEU A 440 18.80 1.12 19.44
N VAL A 441 17.80 1.96 19.69
CA VAL A 441 17.73 2.79 20.91
C VAL A 441 17.66 1.93 22.16
N THR A 442 16.82 0.91 22.13
CA THR A 442 16.53 0.08 23.31
C THR A 442 17.68 -0.86 23.63
N THR A 443 18.38 -1.37 22.62
CA THR A 443 19.42 -2.37 22.86
C THR A 443 20.82 -1.77 22.94
N CYS A 444 21.14 -0.79 22.10
CA CYS A 444 22.50 -0.23 22.07
C CYS A 444 22.64 0.99 22.99
N PHE A 445 21.67 1.91 22.99
CA PHE A 445 21.80 3.19 23.72
C PHE A 445 21.25 3.15 25.15
N THR A 446 20.22 2.34 25.39
CA THR A 446 19.52 2.30 26.68
C THR A 446 20.14 1.29 27.66
N GLU A 447 20.86 0.30 27.14
CA GLU A 447 21.51 -0.73 27.94
C GLU A 447 22.87 -0.28 28.48
N LYS A 448 22.95 -0.04 29.80
CA LYS A 448 24.18 0.39 30.48
C LYS A 448 25.38 -0.50 30.15
N LYS A 449 25.19 -1.83 30.15
CA LYS A 449 26.29 -2.78 29.85
C LYS A 449 26.88 -2.61 28.46
N VAL A 450 26.02 -2.32 27.46
CA VAL A 450 26.45 -2.08 26.07
C VAL A 450 27.15 -0.73 25.97
N ARG A 451 26.59 0.31 26.58
CA ARG A 451 27.19 1.66 26.60
C ARG A 451 28.56 1.67 27.28
N ASP A 452 28.69 1.03 28.43
CA ASP A 452 29.95 0.97 29.18
C ASP A 452 31.02 0.18 28.41
N ALA A 453 30.62 -0.90 27.73
CA ALA A 453 31.51 -1.66 26.86
C ALA A 453 31.96 -0.85 25.63
N PHE A 454 31.04 -0.10 25.02
CA PHE A 454 31.34 0.75 23.88
C PHE A 454 32.30 1.89 24.27
N CYS A 455 32.02 2.63 25.35
CA CYS A 455 32.91 3.67 25.85
C CYS A 455 34.31 3.14 26.13
N LYS A 456 34.44 1.97 26.78
CA LYS A 456 35.74 1.34 27.03
C LYS A 456 36.52 1.05 25.74
N ARG A 457 35.85 0.59 24.68
CA ARG A 457 36.49 0.26 23.40
C ARG A 457 36.86 1.52 22.60
N VAL A 458 36.00 2.54 22.60
CA VAL A 458 36.32 3.84 21.98
C VAL A 458 37.51 4.47 22.68
N SER A 459 37.50 4.56 24.01
CA SER A 459 38.64 5.08 24.78
C SER A 459 39.92 4.26 24.56
N ALA A 460 39.85 2.93 24.51
CA ALA A 460 41.02 2.10 24.19
C ALA A 460 41.56 2.36 22.77
N THR A 461 40.67 2.56 21.79
CA THR A 461 41.06 2.87 20.41
C THR A 461 41.71 4.26 20.32
N THR A 462 41.16 5.26 21.02
CA THR A 462 41.73 6.61 21.12
C THR A 462 43.10 6.60 21.79
N SER A 463 43.29 5.82 22.86
CA SER A 463 44.60 5.65 23.51
C SER A 463 45.61 4.92 22.62
N THR A 464 45.17 3.98 21.78
CA THR A 464 46.06 3.26 20.85
C THR A 464 46.50 4.16 19.70
N MET A 465 45.60 5.03 19.19
CA MET A 465 45.94 6.03 18.17
C MET A 465 46.93 7.09 18.68
N SER A 466 46.72 7.62 19.89
CA SER A 466 47.64 8.61 20.48
C SER A 466 49.02 8.03 20.81
N THR A 467 49.12 6.74 21.12
CA THR A 467 50.41 6.06 21.33
C THR A 467 51.17 5.84 20.01
N SER A 468 50.46 5.59 18.90
CA SER A 468 51.07 5.46 17.57
C SER A 468 51.59 6.81 17.01
N GLU A 469 50.89 7.91 17.28
CA GLU A 469 51.35 9.26 16.92
C GLU A 469 52.54 9.72 17.77
N ALA A 470 52.58 9.34 19.05
CA ALA A 470 53.72 9.62 19.94
C ALA A 470 54.99 8.84 19.54
N GLN A 471 54.87 7.58 19.12
CA GLN A 471 55.99 6.78 18.61
C GLN A 471 56.48 7.26 17.25
N THR A 472 55.59 7.74 16.37
CA THR A 472 55.97 8.31 15.07
C THR A 472 56.70 9.65 15.22
N LYS A 473 56.28 10.51 16.17
CA LYS A 473 56.99 11.77 16.49
C LYS A 473 58.35 11.54 17.19
N MET A 474 58.50 10.53 18.03
CA MET A 474 59.81 10.17 18.62
C MET A 474 60.79 9.63 17.56
N SER A 475 60.31 8.82 16.61
CA SER A 475 61.16 8.29 15.54
C SER A 475 61.67 9.40 14.61
N TYR A 476 60.83 10.37 14.25
CA TYR A 476 61.23 11.52 13.41
C TYR A 476 62.20 12.51 14.12
N SER A 477 62.08 12.68 15.44
CA SER A 477 63.00 13.49 16.24
C SER A 477 64.39 12.85 16.37
N SER A 478 64.46 11.51 16.39
CA SER A 478 65.72 10.77 16.49
C SER A 478 66.52 10.72 15.18
N SER A 479 65.90 10.91 14.02
CA SER A 479 66.57 10.95 12.71
C SER A 479 67.13 12.33 12.32
N LEU A 480 66.73 13.39 13.01
CA LEU A 480 67.22 14.77 12.78
C LEU A 480 68.42 15.16 13.66
N LYS A 481 68.88 14.26 14.54
CA LYS A 481 70.02 14.45 15.46
C LYS A 481 71.27 13.65 15.09
N LYS A 482 71.37 13.14 13.86
CA LYS A 482 72.52 12.37 13.39
C LYS A 482 73.20 13.02 12.21
#